data_AF-A7SU80-F1
#
_entry.id   AF-A7SU80-F1
#
_cell.length_a   1.000
_cell.length_b   1.000
_cell.length_c   1.000
_cell.angle_alpha   90.00
_cell.angle_beta   90.00
_cell.angle_gamma   90.00
#
_symmetry.space_group_name_H-M   'P 1'
#
loop_
_entity.id
_entity.type
_entity.pdbx_description
1 polymer ?
#
loop_
_entity_poly.entity_id
_entity_poly.type
_entity_poly.pdbx_seq_one_letter_code
_entity_poly.pdbx_strand_id
1 'polypeptide(L)'
;DKPKSTYNIWYNKYTGDRHKPGEAREKASTRCKITTDAGETRGTNRDDAGICLNFARGCCPLGFECSWIHEIPDAKFNVKQETMRDCFFRERHSEVRDDQSGVGSFNTDDETSRTVYVGGIACSKDMKSIVYKHFSEWGEIENMRLLEHKGVAFVRYKLRGSAEFAMEAMQRQSLDDNEVLNIRWATKDPNPWVEKRKRKADERMYLEAAGR
;
A
#
# COMPACT_ATOMS: atom_id res chain seq x y z
N ASP A 1 1.60 42.41 -4.19
CA ASP A 1 1.16 41.33 -5.10
C ASP A 1 1.63 39.98 -4.63
N LYS A 2 0.71 39.05 -4.31
CA LYS A 2 1.07 37.65 -4.02
C LYS A 2 1.38 36.94 -5.33
N PRO A 3 2.48 36.16 -5.45
CA PRO A 3 2.79 35.43 -6.67
C PRO A 3 1.66 34.46 -6.99
N LYS A 4 1.20 34.46 -8.25
CA LYS A 4 0.18 33.53 -8.75
C LYS A 4 0.72 32.10 -8.58
N SER A 5 0.03 31.27 -7.82
CA SER A 5 0.37 29.84 -7.71
C SER A 5 0.24 29.19 -9.09
N THR A 6 1.24 28.41 -9.48
CA THR A 6 1.26 27.71 -10.76
C THR A 6 0.23 26.58 -10.74
N TYR A 7 -0.68 26.54 -11.70
CA TYR A 7 -1.62 25.42 -11.81
C TYR A 7 -0.94 24.22 -12.45
N ASN A 8 -0.89 23.08 -11.76
CA ASN A 8 -0.39 21.84 -12.31
C ASN A 8 -1.54 21.06 -12.96
N ILE A 9 -1.58 21.10 -14.29
CA ILE A 9 -2.61 20.49 -15.13
C ILE A 9 -2.67 18.96 -14.92
N TRP A 10 -1.53 18.31 -14.67
CA TRP A 10 -1.44 16.86 -14.50
C TRP A 10 -2.02 16.37 -13.17
N TYR A 11 -1.90 17.18 -12.12
CA TYR A 11 -2.45 16.87 -10.80
C TYR A 11 -3.77 17.57 -10.52
N ASN A 12 -4.27 18.34 -11.48
CA ASN A 12 -5.46 19.18 -11.37
C ASN A 12 -5.48 20.01 -10.07
N LYS A 13 -4.32 20.59 -9.72
CA LYS A 13 -4.09 21.29 -8.44
C LYS A 13 -3.12 22.45 -8.61
N TYR A 14 -3.27 23.49 -7.80
CA TYR A 14 -2.27 24.55 -7.71
C TYR A 14 -1.01 24.09 -6.97
N THR A 15 0.16 24.60 -7.35
CA THR A 15 1.40 24.38 -6.61
C THR A 15 1.27 24.98 -5.21
N GLY A 16 1.52 24.14 -4.20
CA GLY A 16 1.33 24.50 -2.79
C GLY A 16 -0.07 24.20 -2.24
N ASP A 17 -0.99 23.71 -3.08
CA ASP A 17 -2.34 23.34 -2.66
C ASP A 17 -2.28 22.00 -1.89
N ARG A 18 -2.16 22.12 -0.57
CA ARG A 18 -2.16 20.99 0.36
C ARG A 18 -3.60 20.76 0.81
N HIS A 19 -3.99 19.49 0.90
CA HIS A 19 -5.27 19.12 1.49
C HIS A 19 -5.39 19.74 2.88
N LYS A 20 -6.43 20.54 3.09
CA LYS A 20 -6.61 21.25 4.35
C LYS A 20 -7.19 20.28 5.39
N PRO A 21 -6.76 20.36 6.66
CA PRO A 21 -7.43 19.63 7.73
C PRO A 21 -8.93 19.94 7.72
N GLY A 22 -9.78 18.92 7.58
CA GLY A 22 -11.24 19.04 7.53
C GLY A 22 -11.86 19.15 6.13
N GLU A 23 -11.06 19.21 5.07
CA GLU A 23 -11.58 19.10 3.70
C GLU A 23 -12.04 17.65 3.43
N ALA A 24 -13.20 17.48 2.81
CA ALA A 24 -13.72 16.16 2.50
C ALA A 24 -12.86 15.48 1.41
N ARG A 25 -12.52 14.22 1.60
CA ARG A 25 -11.89 13.41 0.54
C ARG A 25 -12.99 12.84 -0.36
N GLU A 26 -12.75 12.86 -1.65
CA GLU A 26 -13.62 12.21 -2.62
C GLU A 26 -13.40 10.69 -2.59
N LYS A 27 -14.48 9.92 -2.51
CA LYS A 27 -14.48 8.46 -2.53
C LYS A 27 -14.08 7.95 -3.92
N ALA A 28 -13.34 6.86 -3.98
CA ALA A 28 -13.05 6.18 -5.24
C ALA A 28 -14.35 5.68 -5.90
N SER A 29 -14.45 5.79 -7.22
CA SER A 29 -15.62 5.36 -8.00
C SER A 29 -15.69 3.84 -8.21
N THR A 30 -14.56 3.16 -8.13
CA THR A 30 -14.41 1.72 -8.37
C THR A 30 -13.59 1.06 -7.26
N ARG A 31 -13.76 -0.25 -7.07
CA ARG A 31 -12.96 -1.09 -6.16
C ARG A 31 -12.72 -2.45 -6.82
N CYS A 32 -11.49 -2.93 -6.79
CA CYS A 32 -11.15 -4.27 -7.28
C CYS A 32 -11.89 -5.35 -6.49
N LYS A 33 -12.48 -6.30 -7.19
CA LYS A 33 -13.09 -7.51 -6.64
C LYS A 33 -12.32 -8.71 -7.17
N ILE A 34 -11.45 -9.28 -6.34
CA ILE A 34 -10.55 -10.36 -6.74
C ILE A 34 -11.31 -11.56 -7.34
N THR A 35 -12.50 -11.87 -6.84
CA THR A 35 -13.31 -12.99 -7.34
C THR A 35 -13.79 -12.82 -8.78
N THR A 36 -13.90 -11.59 -9.29
CA THR A 36 -14.42 -11.31 -10.64
C THR A 36 -13.40 -10.68 -11.57
N ASP A 37 -12.48 -9.90 -11.01
CA ASP A 37 -11.57 -9.05 -11.79
C ASP A 37 -10.22 -9.75 -12.03
N ALA A 38 -9.88 -10.72 -11.18
CA ALA A 38 -8.62 -11.47 -11.27
C ALA A 38 -8.75 -12.65 -12.23
N GLY A 39 -7.66 -12.97 -12.91
CA GLY A 39 -7.59 -14.09 -13.84
C GLY A 39 -6.42 -13.97 -14.81
N GLU A 40 -6.31 -14.97 -15.68
CA GLU A 40 -5.27 -14.99 -16.71
C GLU A 40 -5.44 -13.82 -17.70
N THR A 41 -4.31 -13.23 -18.05
CA THR A 41 -4.22 -12.12 -19.00
C THR A 41 -3.09 -12.36 -19.99
N ARG A 42 -2.96 -11.52 -21.01
CA ARG A 42 -1.76 -11.52 -21.87
C ARG A 42 -0.47 -11.21 -21.08
N GLY A 43 -0.58 -10.54 -19.94
CA GLY A 43 0.52 -10.27 -19.02
C GLY A 43 1.01 -11.49 -18.25
N THR A 44 0.16 -12.50 -17.99
CA THR A 44 0.51 -13.67 -17.17
C THR A 44 1.71 -14.46 -17.72
N ASN A 45 1.85 -14.51 -19.04
CA ASN A 45 2.91 -15.26 -19.72
C ASN A 45 4.19 -14.44 -20.00
N ARG A 46 4.27 -13.21 -19.47
CA ARG A 46 5.40 -12.31 -19.69
C ARG A 46 6.27 -12.23 -18.45
N ASP A 47 7.58 -12.35 -18.63
CA ASP A 47 8.54 -12.19 -17.53
C ASP A 47 8.81 -10.73 -17.16
N ASP A 48 8.46 -9.79 -18.05
CA ASP A 48 8.65 -8.35 -17.89
C ASP A 48 7.36 -7.61 -17.48
N ALA A 49 6.30 -8.34 -17.13
CA ALA A 49 5.02 -7.76 -16.75
C ALA A 49 4.91 -7.60 -15.23
N GLY A 50 4.65 -6.37 -14.78
CA GLY A 50 4.09 -6.11 -13.47
C GLY A 50 2.58 -6.38 -13.41
N ILE A 51 2.02 -6.08 -12.26
CA ILE A 51 0.57 -6.10 -12.03
C ILE A 51 -0.06 -4.86 -12.65
N CYS A 52 -1.27 -5.02 -13.17
CA CYS A 52 -2.03 -3.92 -13.73
C CYS A 52 -2.49 -2.96 -12.62
N LEU A 53 -2.05 -1.70 -12.67
CA LEU A 53 -2.49 -0.67 -11.73
C LEU A 53 -4.01 -0.42 -11.79
N ASN A 54 -4.60 -0.44 -12.99
CA ASN A 54 -6.04 -0.24 -13.16
C ASN A 54 -6.85 -1.44 -12.65
N PHE A 55 -6.30 -2.65 -12.71
CA PHE A 55 -6.89 -3.83 -12.06
C PHE A 55 -6.94 -3.65 -10.55
N ALA A 56 -5.82 -3.24 -9.93
CA ALA A 56 -5.76 -2.96 -8.49
C ALA A 56 -6.83 -1.94 -8.07
N ARG A 57 -7.12 -0.96 -8.93
CA ARG A 57 -8.15 0.08 -8.71
C ARG A 57 -9.57 -0.34 -9.13
N GLY A 58 -9.75 -1.53 -9.70
CA GLY A 58 -11.05 -2.05 -10.16
C GLY A 58 -11.61 -1.35 -11.40
N CYS A 59 -10.74 -0.81 -12.27
CA CYS A 59 -11.14 -0.02 -13.44
C CYS A 59 -10.40 -0.40 -14.73
N CYS A 60 -9.76 -1.58 -14.79
CA CYS A 60 -9.13 -2.04 -16.02
C CYS A 60 -10.18 -2.38 -17.09
N PRO A 61 -10.17 -1.74 -18.27
CA PRO A 61 -11.17 -1.99 -19.31
C PRO A 61 -10.85 -3.20 -20.19
N LEU A 62 -9.64 -3.76 -20.08
CA LEU A 62 -9.13 -4.77 -21.02
C LEU A 62 -9.45 -6.21 -20.62
N GLY A 63 -9.77 -6.46 -19.34
CA GLY A 63 -10.01 -7.81 -18.83
C GLY A 63 -8.85 -8.77 -19.19
N PHE A 64 -9.18 -9.92 -19.77
CA PHE A 64 -8.21 -10.95 -20.18
C PHE A 64 -7.25 -10.49 -21.29
N GLU A 65 -7.58 -9.45 -22.04
CA GLU A 65 -6.70 -8.90 -23.08
C GLU A 65 -5.62 -7.96 -22.52
N CYS A 66 -5.65 -7.68 -21.21
CA CYS A 66 -4.69 -6.80 -20.57
C CYS A 66 -3.25 -7.33 -20.75
N SER A 67 -2.34 -6.44 -21.12
CA SER A 67 -0.90 -6.77 -21.26
C SER A 67 -0.16 -6.88 -19.92
N TRP A 68 -0.86 -6.66 -18.81
CA TRP A 68 -0.37 -6.64 -17.43
C TRP A 68 -1.13 -7.66 -16.59
N ILE A 69 -0.53 -8.13 -15.49
CA ILE A 69 -1.06 -9.23 -14.68
C ILE A 69 -2.31 -8.78 -13.88
N HIS A 70 -3.34 -9.62 -13.84
CA HIS A 70 -4.54 -9.45 -13.01
C HIS A 70 -4.60 -10.50 -11.89
N GLU A 71 -3.59 -10.52 -11.05
CA GLU A 71 -3.49 -11.40 -9.90
C GLU A 71 -2.85 -10.64 -8.73
N ILE A 72 -3.09 -11.11 -7.51
CA ILE A 72 -2.46 -10.55 -6.31
C ILE A 72 -1.00 -11.02 -6.27
N PRO A 73 -0.04 -10.18 -5.81
CA PRO A 73 1.33 -10.63 -5.58
C PRO A 73 1.38 -11.84 -4.65
N ASP A 74 1.85 -12.97 -5.18
CA ASP A 74 2.11 -14.18 -4.40
C ASP A 74 3.61 -14.36 -4.13
N ALA A 75 3.97 -15.46 -3.47
CA ALA A 75 5.38 -15.76 -3.18
C ALA A 75 6.22 -15.93 -4.45
N LYS A 76 5.65 -16.44 -5.55
CA LYS A 76 6.36 -16.64 -6.82
C LYS A 76 6.65 -15.29 -7.49
N PHE A 77 5.67 -14.39 -7.50
CA PHE A 77 5.82 -13.03 -7.98
C PHE A 77 6.88 -12.27 -7.17
N ASN A 78 6.85 -12.39 -5.84
CA ASN A 78 7.77 -11.69 -4.95
C ASN A 78 9.25 -12.05 -5.21
N VAL A 79 9.55 -13.28 -5.63
CA VAL A 79 10.93 -13.67 -5.99
C VAL A 79 11.43 -12.95 -7.25
N LYS A 80 10.53 -12.63 -8.18
CA LYS A 80 10.85 -11.87 -9.40
C LYS A 80 10.88 -10.36 -9.18
N GLN A 81 10.35 -9.87 -8.05
CA GLN A 81 10.19 -8.45 -7.79
C GLN A 81 11.54 -7.77 -7.48
N GLU A 82 11.93 -6.81 -8.31
CA GLU A 82 13.15 -6.03 -8.13
C GLU A 82 13.05 -5.01 -6.99
N THR A 83 14.17 -4.74 -6.31
CA THR A 83 14.25 -3.73 -5.24
C THR A 83 13.97 -2.31 -5.71
N MET A 84 14.20 -1.99 -6.98
CA MET A 84 14.01 -0.64 -7.53
C MET A 84 12.61 -0.40 -8.11
N ARG A 85 11.78 -1.43 -8.32
CA ARG A 85 10.44 -1.30 -8.93
C ARG A 85 9.33 -1.93 -8.09
N ASP A 86 8.22 -1.21 -7.94
CA ASP A 86 7.03 -1.74 -7.27
C ASP A 86 6.36 -2.89 -8.03
N CYS A 87 5.39 -3.56 -7.40
CA CYS A 87 4.65 -4.65 -8.03
C CYS A 87 3.88 -4.24 -9.29
N PHE A 88 3.71 -2.93 -9.55
CA PHE A 88 3.12 -2.34 -10.75
C PHE A 88 4.17 -1.92 -11.80
N PHE A 89 5.44 -2.30 -11.58
CA PHE A 89 6.58 -1.99 -12.43
C PHE A 89 6.93 -0.49 -12.50
N ARG A 90 6.51 0.31 -11.52
CA ARG A 90 6.89 1.73 -11.39
C ARG A 90 8.20 1.84 -10.59
N GLU A 91 9.05 2.77 -10.98
CA GLU A 91 10.31 3.02 -10.28
C GLU A 91 10.05 3.60 -8.88
N ARG A 92 10.72 3.03 -7.87
CA ARG A 92 10.76 3.56 -6.51
C ARG A 92 11.76 4.70 -6.42
N HIS A 93 11.53 5.61 -5.48
CA HIS A 93 12.44 6.72 -5.24
C HIS A 93 13.45 6.41 -4.13
N SER A 94 14.53 7.20 -4.05
CA SER A 94 15.49 7.11 -2.95
C SER A 94 14.87 7.56 -1.63
N GLU A 95 14.02 8.58 -1.68
CA GLU A 95 13.35 9.20 -0.54
C GLU A 95 11.84 8.98 -0.61
N VAL A 96 11.22 8.84 0.56
CA VAL A 96 9.76 8.80 0.66
C VAL A 96 9.24 10.24 0.59
N ARG A 97 8.09 10.43 -0.04
CA ARG A 97 7.42 11.74 -0.12
C ARG A 97 7.07 12.25 1.29
N ASP A 98 7.04 13.57 1.47
CA ASP A 98 6.65 14.23 2.74
C ASP A 98 5.30 13.76 3.28
N ASP A 99 4.35 13.48 2.38
CA ASP A 99 3.00 13.02 2.73
C ASP A 99 2.88 11.49 2.82
N GLN A 100 3.99 10.76 2.70
CA GLN A 100 4.09 9.31 2.74
C GLN A 100 3.23 8.61 1.66
N SER A 101 2.90 9.31 0.56
CA SER A 101 2.15 8.75 -0.57
C SER A 101 3.08 8.20 -1.67
N GLY A 102 2.49 7.62 -2.71
CA GLY A 102 3.19 7.15 -3.91
C GLY A 102 3.81 5.76 -3.76
N VAL A 103 4.86 5.49 -4.53
CA VAL A 103 5.52 4.17 -4.69
C VAL A 103 6.41 3.76 -3.51
N GLY A 104 6.68 4.67 -2.57
CA GLY A 104 7.61 4.44 -1.47
C GLY A 104 9.08 4.55 -1.89
N SER A 105 9.99 4.06 -1.02
CA SER A 105 11.43 4.14 -1.23
C SER A 105 12.11 2.78 -1.23
N PHE A 106 13.16 2.63 -2.03
CA PHE A 106 14.01 1.44 -2.01
C PHE A 106 14.99 1.41 -0.81
N ASN A 107 15.18 2.54 -0.12
CA ASN A 107 16.04 2.66 1.07
C ASN A 107 15.29 2.42 2.40
N THR A 108 13.97 2.29 2.37
CA THR A 108 13.16 1.99 3.56
C THR A 108 13.48 0.59 4.08
N ASP A 109 13.56 0.44 5.40
CA ASP A 109 13.78 -0.87 6.02
C ASP A 109 12.63 -1.84 5.74
N ASP A 110 12.93 -3.14 5.77
CA ASP A 110 12.01 -4.20 5.36
C ASP A 110 10.63 -4.12 6.04
N GLU A 111 10.56 -4.07 7.37
CA GLU A 111 9.29 -3.99 8.11
C GLU A 111 8.47 -2.75 7.73
N THR A 112 9.11 -1.58 7.67
CA THR A 112 8.42 -0.33 7.31
C THR A 112 7.93 -0.36 5.86
N SER A 113 8.72 -0.93 4.94
CA SER A 113 8.37 -1.05 3.52
C SER A 113 7.17 -1.96 3.24
N ARG A 114 6.81 -2.81 4.22
CA ARG A 114 5.66 -3.72 4.16
C ARG A 114 4.49 -3.26 5.03
N THR A 115 4.61 -2.10 5.68
CA THR A 115 3.60 -1.56 6.61
C THR A 115 2.85 -0.39 6.00
N VAL A 116 1.53 -0.53 5.94
CA VAL A 116 0.59 0.48 5.44
C VAL A 116 -0.10 1.16 6.62
N TYR A 117 -0.10 2.48 6.61
CA TYR A 117 -0.95 3.31 7.46
C TYR A 117 -2.35 3.42 6.84
N VAL A 118 -3.37 3.15 7.65
CA VAL A 118 -4.77 3.22 7.28
C VAL A 118 -5.44 4.21 8.24
N GLY A 119 -5.82 5.39 7.74
CA GLY A 119 -6.47 6.42 8.54
C GLY A 119 -7.88 6.75 8.06
N GLY A 120 -8.66 7.36 8.94
CA GLY A 120 -10.04 7.75 8.65
C GLY A 120 -11.04 6.59 8.74
N ILE A 121 -10.68 5.52 9.46
CA ILE A 121 -11.55 4.37 9.71
C ILE A 121 -12.63 4.79 10.71
N ALA A 122 -13.87 4.33 10.52
CA ALA A 122 -14.93 4.53 11.49
C ALA A 122 -14.56 3.88 12.85
N CYS A 123 -14.67 4.65 13.93
CA CYS A 123 -14.36 4.17 15.27
C CYS A 123 -15.52 3.29 15.78
N SER A 124 -15.34 1.96 15.75
CA SER A 124 -16.31 0.98 16.26
C SER A 124 -15.61 -0.10 17.09
N LYS A 125 -16.39 -0.87 17.87
CA LYS A 125 -15.87 -2.01 18.65
C LYS A 125 -15.34 -3.13 17.73
N ASP A 126 -15.88 -3.22 16.52
CA ASP A 126 -15.56 -4.24 15.53
C ASP A 126 -14.45 -3.78 14.56
N MET A 127 -13.83 -2.61 14.80
CA MET A 127 -12.81 -2.04 13.91
C MET A 127 -11.71 -3.04 13.55
N LYS A 128 -11.26 -3.86 14.51
CA LYS A 128 -10.24 -4.88 14.26
C LYS A 128 -10.68 -5.95 13.25
N SER A 129 -11.89 -6.48 13.38
CA SER A 129 -12.39 -7.51 12.46
C SER A 129 -12.67 -6.92 11.09
N ILE A 130 -13.20 -5.69 11.03
CA ILE A 130 -13.47 -4.96 9.78
C ILE A 130 -12.17 -4.70 9.01
N VAL A 131 -11.15 -4.14 9.67
CA VAL A 131 -9.85 -3.89 9.02
C VAL A 131 -9.22 -5.21 8.58
N TYR A 132 -9.26 -6.26 9.42
CA TYR A 132 -8.73 -7.57 9.04
C TYR A 132 -9.43 -8.14 7.82
N LYS A 133 -10.76 -8.14 7.78
CA LYS A 133 -11.57 -8.61 6.65
C LYS A 133 -11.22 -7.93 5.33
N HIS A 134 -11.07 -6.60 5.33
CA HIS A 134 -10.82 -5.85 4.10
C HIS A 134 -9.35 -5.78 3.69
N PHE A 135 -8.40 -6.01 4.60
CA PHE A 135 -6.98 -5.98 4.25
C PHE A 135 -6.41 -7.38 4.01
N SER A 136 -7.01 -8.44 4.56
CA SER A 136 -6.57 -9.81 4.29
C SER A 136 -6.80 -10.25 2.84
N GLU A 137 -7.70 -9.56 2.11
CA GLU A 137 -7.96 -9.83 0.70
C GLU A 137 -6.78 -9.50 -0.23
N TRP A 138 -5.82 -8.68 0.22
CA TRP A 138 -4.68 -8.23 -0.59
C TRP A 138 -3.38 -9.00 -0.33
N GLY A 139 -3.38 -9.90 0.66
CA GLY A 139 -2.22 -10.70 1.02
C GLY A 139 -2.19 -11.08 2.50
N GLU A 140 -1.23 -11.93 2.86
CA GLU A 140 -1.11 -12.40 4.23
C GLU A 140 -0.61 -11.29 5.17
N ILE A 141 -1.38 -11.02 6.22
CA ILE A 141 -1.06 -10.02 7.25
C ILE A 141 -0.12 -10.65 8.28
N GLU A 142 1.08 -10.09 8.41
CA GLU A 142 2.07 -10.48 9.42
C GLU A 142 1.73 -9.88 10.78
N ASN A 143 1.36 -8.59 10.79
CA ASN A 143 1.02 -7.88 12.01
C ASN A 143 -0.01 -6.77 11.75
N MET A 144 -0.90 -6.55 12.71
CA MET A 144 -1.86 -5.47 12.68
C MET A 144 -1.92 -4.77 14.03
N ARG A 145 -1.71 -3.45 14.03
CA ARG A 145 -1.81 -2.60 15.22
C ARG A 145 -2.89 -1.56 14.99
N LEU A 146 -3.83 -1.45 15.93
CA LEU A 146 -4.91 -0.47 15.87
C LEU A 146 -4.73 0.62 16.92
N LEU A 147 -5.18 1.82 16.56
CA LEU A 147 -5.41 2.94 17.46
C LEU A 147 -6.91 3.29 17.35
N GLU A 148 -7.74 2.50 18.03
CA GLU A 148 -9.21 2.50 17.87
C GLU A 148 -9.81 3.90 18.05
N HIS A 149 -9.43 4.62 19.11
CA HIS A 149 -9.93 5.98 19.36
C HIS A 149 -9.54 7.01 18.29
N LYS A 150 -8.54 6.71 17.45
CA LYS A 150 -8.06 7.60 16.39
C LYS A 150 -8.57 7.19 15.01
N GLY A 151 -9.28 6.06 14.87
CA GLY A 151 -9.67 5.54 13.57
C GLY A 151 -8.45 5.25 12.68
N VAL A 152 -7.38 4.72 13.28
CA VAL A 152 -6.11 4.43 12.61
C VAL A 152 -5.72 2.96 12.81
N ALA A 153 -5.24 2.33 11.75
CA ALA A 153 -4.58 1.04 11.79
C ALA A 153 -3.24 1.07 11.05
N PHE A 154 -2.33 0.21 11.49
CA PHE A 154 -1.08 -0.11 10.81
C PHE A 154 -1.16 -1.59 10.42
N VAL A 155 -1.11 -1.86 9.13
CA VAL A 155 -1.21 -3.22 8.57
C VAL A 155 0.13 -3.57 7.95
N ARG A 156 0.84 -4.53 8.53
CA ARG A 156 2.07 -5.07 7.97
C ARG A 156 1.78 -6.39 7.27
N TYR A 157 2.09 -6.45 5.98
CA TYR A 157 1.98 -7.66 5.17
C TYR A 157 3.27 -8.47 5.23
N LYS A 158 3.19 -9.78 4.98
CA LYS A 158 4.39 -10.61 4.81
C LYS A 158 5.19 -10.24 3.57
N LEU A 159 4.52 -9.86 2.48
CA LEU A 159 5.16 -9.50 1.22
C LEU A 159 5.05 -8.00 0.97
N ARG A 160 6.12 -7.40 0.43
CA ARG A 160 6.12 -5.99 0.01
C ARG A 160 5.16 -5.73 -1.13
N GLY A 161 5.10 -6.64 -2.10
CA GLY A 161 4.14 -6.55 -3.19
C GLY A 161 2.70 -6.42 -2.69
N SER A 162 2.30 -7.17 -1.66
CA SER A 162 0.95 -7.07 -1.07
C SER A 162 0.68 -5.71 -0.44
N ALA A 163 1.68 -5.11 0.23
CA ALA A 163 1.56 -3.76 0.78
C ALA A 163 1.40 -2.72 -0.35
N GLU A 164 2.21 -2.82 -1.40
CA GLU A 164 2.14 -1.96 -2.59
C GLU A 164 0.78 -2.10 -3.29
N PHE A 165 0.28 -3.34 -3.42
CA PHE A 165 -1.03 -3.61 -4.00
C PHE A 165 -2.15 -2.98 -3.17
N ALA A 166 -2.14 -3.22 -1.86
CA ALA A 166 -3.15 -2.70 -0.94
C ALA A 166 -3.16 -1.16 -0.88
N MET A 167 -1.99 -0.51 -0.99
CA MET A 167 -1.89 0.94 -1.09
C MET A 167 -2.76 1.51 -2.21
N GLU A 168 -2.68 0.91 -3.41
CA GLU A 168 -3.43 1.38 -4.57
C GLU A 168 -4.89 0.91 -4.57
N ALA A 169 -5.15 -0.32 -4.09
CA ALA A 169 -6.50 -0.89 -4.08
C ALA A 169 -7.43 -0.21 -3.06
N MET A 170 -6.88 0.18 -1.91
CA MET A 170 -7.66 0.75 -0.80
C MET A 170 -7.64 2.29 -0.74
N GLN A 171 -6.88 2.95 -1.61
CA GLN A 171 -6.82 4.41 -1.65
C GLN A 171 -8.22 5.00 -1.88
N ARG A 172 -8.69 5.84 -0.93
CA ARG A 172 -10.02 6.49 -0.98
C ARG A 172 -11.21 5.50 -1.03
N GLN A 173 -11.02 4.26 -0.62
CA GLN A 173 -12.13 3.32 -0.42
C GLN A 173 -12.86 3.58 0.91
N SER A 174 -13.97 2.88 1.12
CA SER A 174 -14.60 2.70 2.42
C SER A 174 -14.43 1.25 2.91
N LEU A 175 -14.57 1.03 4.21
CA LEU A 175 -14.73 -0.31 4.78
C LEU A 175 -16.22 -0.66 4.79
N ASP A 176 -16.78 -0.99 5.95
CA ASP A 176 -18.20 -1.32 6.12
C ASP A 176 -19.09 -0.07 6.31
N ASP A 177 -18.51 1.11 6.56
CA ASP A 177 -19.22 2.40 6.67
C ASP A 177 -19.04 3.27 5.40
N ASN A 178 -19.33 4.57 5.49
CA ASN A 178 -19.18 5.53 4.37
C ASN A 178 -17.97 6.47 4.54
N GLU A 179 -16.96 6.04 5.28
CA GLU A 179 -15.71 6.76 5.41
C GLU A 179 -14.92 6.79 4.10
N VAL A 180 -13.98 7.74 3.99
CA VAL A 180 -13.03 7.79 2.88
C VAL A 180 -11.63 7.62 3.46
N LEU A 181 -11.08 6.43 3.27
CA LEU A 181 -9.79 6.05 3.84
C LEU A 181 -8.64 6.89 3.30
N ASN A 182 -7.68 7.15 4.17
CA ASN A 182 -6.40 7.75 3.85
C ASN A 182 -5.31 6.70 4.02
N ILE A 183 -4.82 6.18 2.89
CA ILE A 183 -3.82 5.13 2.82
C ILE A 183 -2.45 5.75 2.51
N ARG A 184 -1.43 5.38 3.29
CA ARG A 184 -0.06 5.91 3.20
C ARG A 184 0.95 4.86 3.61
N TRP A 185 2.21 5.04 3.21
CA TRP A 185 3.32 4.31 3.80
C TRP A 185 3.43 4.65 5.29
N ALA A 186 3.68 3.64 6.11
CA ALA A 186 3.95 3.87 7.51
C ALA A 186 5.35 4.46 7.72
N THR A 187 5.50 5.22 8.79
CA THR A 187 6.82 5.59 9.30
C THR A 187 7.30 4.53 10.28
N LYS A 188 8.61 4.52 10.58
CA LYS A 188 9.18 3.67 11.64
C LYS A 188 8.38 3.82 12.94
N ASP A 189 8.13 2.70 13.62
CA ASP A 189 7.40 2.71 14.89
C ASP A 189 8.25 3.45 15.94
N PRO A 190 7.74 4.54 16.55
CA PRO A 190 8.51 5.32 17.53
C PRO A 190 8.70 4.57 18.86
N ASN A 191 8.05 3.43 19.07
CA ASN A 191 8.18 2.65 20.31
C ASN A 191 9.58 2.03 20.44
N PRO A 192 10.41 2.43 21.44
CA PRO A 192 11.77 1.92 21.61
C PRO A 192 11.85 0.40 21.80
N TRP A 193 10.79 -0.22 22.31
CA TRP A 193 10.72 -1.67 22.50
C TRP A 193 10.61 -2.44 21.19
N VAL A 194 10.02 -1.83 20.14
CA VAL A 194 9.93 -2.42 18.80
C VAL A 194 11.33 -2.49 18.20
N GLU A 195 12.07 -1.39 18.24
CA GLU A 195 13.46 -1.33 17.77
C GLU A 195 14.36 -2.33 18.52
N LYS A 196 14.22 -2.41 19.85
CA LYS A 196 14.99 -3.39 20.64
C LYS A 196 14.66 -4.84 20.27
N ARG A 197 13.40 -5.16 19.95
CA ARG A 197 13.00 -6.50 19.49
C ARG A 197 13.56 -6.80 18.11
N LYS A 198 13.49 -5.82 17.20
CA LYS A 198 14.06 -5.91 15.85
C LYS A 198 15.56 -6.19 15.88
N ARG A 199 16.32 -5.36 16.61
CA ARG A 199 17.77 -5.56 16.78
C ARG A 199 18.12 -6.94 17.32
N LYS A 200 17.34 -7.47 18.27
CA LYS A 200 17.54 -8.82 18.81
C LYS A 200 17.20 -9.93 17.80
N ALA A 201 16.21 -9.70 16.95
CA ALA A 201 15.86 -10.64 15.88
C ALA A 201 16.95 -10.65 14.80
N ASP A 202 17.44 -9.48 14.39
CA ASP A 202 18.53 -9.33 13.44
C ASP A 202 19.83 -9.97 13.96
N GLU A 203 20.17 -9.72 15.23
CA GLU A 203 21.33 -10.34 15.89
C GLU A 203 21.20 -11.86 15.93
N ARG A 204 20.02 -12.39 16.24
CA ARG A 204 19.76 -13.84 16.20
C ARG A 204 19.95 -14.41 14.80
N MET A 205 19.37 -13.77 13.79
CA MET A 205 19.46 -14.22 12.39
C MET A 205 20.91 -14.21 11.90
N TYR A 206 21.68 -13.17 12.27
CA TYR A 206 23.10 -13.08 11.96
C TYR A 206 23.90 -14.23 12.60
N LEU A 207 23.66 -14.52 13.88
CA LEU A 207 24.33 -15.62 14.58
C LEU A 207 23.96 -16.99 13.97
N GLU A 208 22.70 -17.21 13.60
CA GLU A 208 22.25 -18.43 12.93
C GLU A 208 22.86 -18.61 11.53
N ALA A 209 23.07 -17.51 10.79
CA ALA A 209 23.72 -17.53 9.49
C ALA A 209 25.24 -17.73 9.58
N ALA A 210 25.89 -17.14 10.59
CA ALA A 210 27.33 -17.25 10.83
C ALA A 210 27.74 -18.60 11.44
N GLY A 211 26.81 -19.33 12.07
CA GLY A 211 27.02 -20.66 12.63
C GLY A 211 26.80 -21.83 11.65
N ARG A 212 26.60 -21.55 10.37
CA ARG A 212 26.48 -22.54 9.28
C ARG A 212 27.70 -22.56 8.39
#